data_AF-A0A1F8F2G1-F1
#
_entry.id   AF-A0A1F8F2G1-F1
#
_cell.length_a   1.000
_cell.length_b   1.000
_cell.length_c   1.000
_cell.angle_alpha   90.00
_cell.angle_beta   90.00
_cell.angle_gamma   90.00
#
_symmetry.space_group_name_H-M   'P 1'
#
loop_
_entity.id
_entity.type
_entity.pdbx_description
1 polymer ?
#
loop_
_entity_poly.entity_id
_entity_poly.type
_entity_poly.pdbx_seq_one_letter_code
_entity_poly.pdbx_strand_id
1 'polypeptide(L)'
;MSFLRWDEQRASEIAKEALNNLRINEVSFQINLGMIDKALDLLGPSLLVQIGTSQNEIDKFLFIYNLASAQAWLEFIRNVSASYRVGFDNLGMAIEAGGLTLAQIGTNEVELQKLRIKGCKASAKFYTTVIREGRESDIHLKGFKERLFTEMREGNLSAIDIGLTQVEVSKYSQDLLA
;
A
#
# COMPACT_ATOMS: atom_id res chain seq x y z
N MET A 1 18.96 -27.76 16.22
CA MET A 1 17.87 -26.76 16.21
C MET A 1 18.44 -25.39 15.81
N SER A 2 18.81 -25.22 14.54
CA SER A 2 19.81 -24.22 14.10
C SER A 2 19.36 -23.36 12.90
N PHE A 3 18.06 -23.30 12.59
CA PHE A 3 17.57 -22.45 11.50
C PHE A 3 17.14 -21.05 11.98
N LEU A 4 16.56 -20.93 13.18
CA LEU A 4 16.08 -19.64 13.72
C LEU A 4 17.20 -18.69 14.16
N ARG A 5 18.30 -19.20 14.76
CA ARG A 5 19.42 -18.35 15.23
C ARG A 5 20.20 -17.67 14.11
N TRP A 6 20.19 -18.23 12.90
CA TRP A 6 20.93 -17.67 11.77
C TRP A 6 20.23 -16.45 11.16
N ASP A 7 18.90 -16.45 11.17
CA ASP A 7 18.10 -15.30 10.72
C ASP A 7 18.18 -14.13 11.71
N GLU A 8 18.13 -14.38 13.02
CA GLU A 8 18.25 -13.31 14.03
C GLU A 8 19.62 -12.61 14.00
N GLN A 9 20.70 -13.37 13.86
CA GLN A 9 22.05 -12.81 13.83
C GLN A 9 22.28 -11.96 12.58
N ARG A 10 21.81 -12.44 11.43
CA ARG A 10 21.89 -11.68 10.16
C ARG A 10 20.99 -10.45 10.17
N ALA A 11 19.80 -10.56 10.74
CA ALA A 11 18.90 -9.42 10.92
C ALA A 11 19.51 -8.38 11.88
N SER A 12 20.23 -8.81 12.92
CA SER A 12 20.97 -7.93 13.84
C SER A 12 22.11 -7.18 13.14
N GLU A 13 22.86 -7.85 12.26
CA GLU A 13 23.92 -7.22 11.45
C GLU A 13 23.35 -6.16 10.51
N ILE A 14 22.24 -6.46 9.81
CA ILE A 14 21.55 -5.52 8.93
C ILE A 14 21.06 -4.29 9.71
N ALA A 15 20.47 -4.49 10.89
CA ALA A 15 20.03 -3.39 11.74
C ALA A 15 21.20 -2.50 12.20
N LYS A 16 22.33 -3.12 12.57
CA LYS A 16 23.57 -2.39 12.93
C LYS A 16 24.16 -1.60 11.76
N GLU A 17 24.16 -2.17 10.56
CA GLU A 17 24.63 -1.49 9.35
C GLU A 17 23.75 -0.29 9.02
N ALA A 18 22.42 -0.46 9.04
CA ALA A 18 21.48 0.65 8.81
C ALA A 18 21.61 1.76 9.87
N LEU A 19 21.81 1.40 11.15
CA LEU A 19 22.07 2.37 12.23
C LEU A 19 23.42 3.09 12.07
N ASN A 20 24.47 2.39 11.64
CA ASN A 20 25.75 3.03 11.35
C ASN A 20 25.61 4.04 10.19
N ASN A 21 24.87 3.69 9.13
CA ASN A 21 24.60 4.62 8.03
C ASN A 21 23.81 5.86 8.51
N LEU A 22 22.87 5.70 9.45
CA LEU A 22 22.18 6.83 10.09
C LEU A 22 23.14 7.75 10.88
N ARG A 23 24.09 7.16 11.62
CA ARG A 23 25.05 7.91 12.45
C ARG A 23 26.05 8.71 11.63
N ILE A 24 26.33 8.28 10.39
CA ILE A 24 27.36 8.88 9.53
C ILE A 24 26.83 10.11 8.75
N ASN A 25 25.54 10.45 8.87
CA ASN A 25 24.95 11.67 8.27
C ASN A 25 25.06 11.71 6.73
N GLU A 26 25.23 10.57 6.08
CA GLU A 26 25.21 10.49 4.62
C GLU A 26 23.77 10.42 4.11
N VAL A 27 23.41 11.48 3.38
CA VAL A 27 22.10 11.77 2.78
C VAL A 27 21.67 10.72 1.74
N SER A 28 22.49 9.72 1.42
CA SER A 28 22.11 8.62 0.53
C SER A 28 21.53 7.44 1.31
N PHE A 29 20.31 7.61 1.84
CA PHE A 29 19.47 6.50 2.29
C PHE A 29 18.90 5.75 1.07
N GLN A 30 19.77 5.26 0.19
CA GLN A 30 19.42 4.16 -0.73
C GLN A 30 19.49 2.83 0.04
N ILE A 31 18.90 2.80 1.24
CA ILE A 31 18.83 1.55 1.98
C ILE A 31 17.77 0.68 1.31
N ASN A 32 18.20 -0.52 0.95
CA ASN A 32 17.39 -1.58 0.38
C ASN A 32 16.24 -1.91 1.36
N LEU A 33 15.07 -1.28 1.14
CA LEU A 33 13.90 -1.34 2.04
C LEU A 33 13.53 -2.78 2.42
N GLY A 34 13.72 -3.73 1.50
CA GLY A 34 13.47 -5.15 1.74
C GLY A 34 14.37 -5.81 2.79
N MET A 35 15.56 -5.25 3.07
CA MET A 35 16.43 -5.73 4.15
C MET A 35 16.03 -5.14 5.51
N ILE A 36 15.51 -3.90 5.53
CA ILE A 36 14.96 -3.30 6.75
C ILE A 36 13.64 -3.95 7.14
N ASP A 37 12.72 -4.18 6.18
CA ASP A 37 11.46 -4.90 6.40
C ASP A 37 11.72 -6.24 7.10
N LYS A 38 12.67 -7.00 6.57
CA LYS A 38 13.02 -8.32 7.11
C LYS A 38 13.63 -8.24 8.51
N ALA A 39 14.40 -7.19 8.80
CA ALA A 39 14.99 -6.98 10.13
C ALA A 39 13.92 -6.57 11.16
N LEU A 40 12.97 -5.72 10.79
CA LEU A 40 11.85 -5.33 11.65
C LEU A 40 10.88 -6.49 11.90
N ASP A 41 10.56 -7.27 10.86
CA ASP A 41 9.70 -8.46 10.95
C ASP A 41 10.29 -9.55 11.84
N LEU A 42 11.60 -9.80 11.74
CA LEU A 42 12.27 -10.87 12.49
C LEU A 42 12.52 -10.52 13.96
N LEU A 43 12.74 -9.23 14.27
CA LEU A 43 13.38 -8.85 15.53
C LEU A 43 12.56 -7.88 16.39
N GLY A 44 11.63 -7.16 15.77
CA GLY A 44 10.84 -6.12 16.39
C GLY A 44 11.64 -4.96 16.97
N PRO A 45 10.96 -3.94 17.53
CA PRO A 45 11.61 -2.81 18.21
C PRO A 45 12.50 -3.23 19.39
N SER A 46 12.22 -4.40 19.98
CA SER A 46 12.95 -4.97 21.12
C SER A 46 14.43 -5.25 20.86
N LEU A 47 14.84 -5.62 19.63
CA LEU A 47 16.24 -5.91 19.36
C LEU A 47 17.10 -4.64 19.18
N LEU A 48 16.51 -3.54 18.69
CA LEU A 48 17.24 -2.26 18.58
C LEU A 48 17.69 -1.77 19.95
N VAL A 49 16.87 -1.98 20.99
CA VAL A 49 17.23 -1.72 22.39
C VAL A 49 18.38 -2.63 22.86
N GLN A 50 18.38 -3.91 22.46
CA GLN A 50 19.38 -4.90 22.88
C GLN A 50 20.80 -4.63 22.34
N ILE A 51 20.94 -3.93 21.22
CA ILE A 51 22.26 -3.57 20.65
C ILE A 51 22.81 -2.24 21.18
N GLY A 52 22.22 -1.67 22.24
CA GLY A 52 22.69 -0.45 22.88
C GLY A 52 22.30 0.84 22.16
N THR A 53 21.26 0.78 21.32
CA THR A 53 20.72 1.94 20.61
C THR A 53 19.88 2.79 21.56
N SER A 54 20.09 4.12 21.55
CA SER A 54 19.24 5.01 22.33
C SER A 54 17.82 5.04 21.76
N GLN A 55 16.81 5.32 22.59
CA GLN A 55 15.42 5.46 22.12
C GLN A 55 15.30 6.50 20.99
N ASN A 56 16.05 7.60 21.07
CA ASN A 56 16.09 8.63 20.03
C ASN A 56 16.57 8.08 18.66
N GLU A 57 17.58 7.22 18.66
CA GLU A 57 18.06 6.58 17.42
C GLU A 57 17.04 5.57 16.87
N ILE A 58 16.32 4.87 17.74
CA ILE A 58 15.20 4.00 17.36
C ILE A 58 14.08 4.81 16.72
N ASP A 59 13.68 5.92 17.35
CA ASP A 59 12.60 6.79 16.86
C ASP A 59 12.98 7.39 15.50
N LYS A 60 14.23 7.82 15.32
CA LYS A 60 14.74 8.29 14.02
C LYS A 60 14.72 7.20 12.94
N PHE A 61 15.14 5.99 13.29
CA PHE A 61 15.12 4.86 12.38
C PHE A 61 13.68 4.53 11.94
N LEU A 62 12.75 4.43 12.89
CA LEU A 62 11.34 4.16 12.61
C LEU A 62 10.71 5.28 11.77
N PHE A 63 11.04 6.54 12.03
CA PHE A 63 10.59 7.66 11.22
C PHE A 63 11.04 7.52 9.76
N ILE A 64 12.34 7.26 9.53
CA ILE A 64 12.91 7.16 8.17
C ILE A 64 12.36 5.94 7.43
N TYR A 65 12.22 4.81 8.13
CA TYR A 65 11.61 3.60 7.57
C TYR A 65 10.18 3.86 7.08
N ASN A 66 9.33 4.42 7.96
CA ASN A 66 7.95 4.71 7.61
C ASN A 66 7.84 5.78 6.51
N LEU A 67 8.74 6.77 6.51
CA LEU A 67 8.81 7.77 5.44
C LEU A 67 9.04 7.13 4.07
N ALA A 68 10.02 6.23 3.98
CA ALA A 68 10.35 5.54 2.74
C ALA A 68 9.24 4.56 2.32
N SER A 69 8.65 3.83 3.27
CA SER A 69 7.49 2.95 3.01
C SER A 69 6.30 3.74 2.47
N ALA A 70 5.95 4.87 3.10
CA ALA A 70 4.87 5.73 2.65
C ALA A 70 5.12 6.29 1.24
N GLN A 71 6.35 6.70 0.94
CA GLN A 71 6.72 7.16 -0.41
C GLN A 71 6.58 6.05 -1.46
N ALA A 72 7.01 4.83 -1.15
CA ALA A 72 6.87 3.67 -2.05
C ALA A 72 5.39 3.34 -2.33
N TRP A 73 4.53 3.35 -1.30
CA TRP A 73 3.10 3.13 -1.49
C TRP A 73 2.43 4.27 -2.27
N LEU A 74 2.86 5.52 -2.07
CA LEU A 74 2.41 6.65 -2.86
C LEU A 74 2.79 6.50 -4.35
N GLU A 75 4.02 6.06 -4.65
CA GLU A 75 4.44 5.75 -6.02
C GLU A 75 3.62 4.61 -6.63
N PHE A 76 3.37 3.54 -5.88
CA PHE A 76 2.49 2.46 -6.29
C PHE A 76 1.09 2.96 -6.67
N ILE A 77 0.50 3.85 -5.85
CA ILE A 77 -0.80 4.47 -6.14
C ILE A 77 -0.73 5.35 -7.38
N ARG A 78 0.35 6.12 -7.56
CA ARG A 78 0.59 7.00 -8.73
C ARG A 78 0.68 6.22 -10.05
N ASN A 79 1.06 4.95 -10.01
CA ASN A 79 1.05 4.07 -11.17
C ASN A 79 -0.36 3.58 -11.57
N VAL A 80 -1.40 3.94 -10.82
CA VAL A 80 -2.84 3.74 -11.14
C VAL A 80 -3.16 2.31 -11.56
N SER A 81 -3.44 1.45 -10.58
CA SER A 81 -3.87 0.07 -10.81
C SER A 81 -5.25 -0.22 -10.22
N ALA A 82 -5.84 -1.35 -10.59
CA ALA A 82 -7.08 -1.84 -9.98
C ALA A 82 -6.93 -2.16 -8.47
N SER A 83 -5.69 -2.35 -8.01
CA SER A 83 -5.31 -2.66 -6.62
C SER A 83 -5.01 -1.42 -5.78
N TYR A 84 -5.41 -0.22 -6.23
CA TYR A 84 -5.08 1.04 -5.58
C TYR A 84 -5.45 1.09 -4.09
N ARG A 85 -6.54 0.44 -3.67
CA ARG A 85 -6.98 0.43 -2.27
C ARG A 85 -5.95 -0.19 -1.33
N VAL A 86 -5.31 -1.29 -1.74
CA VAL A 86 -4.21 -1.89 -0.97
C VAL A 86 -3.08 -0.88 -0.80
N GLY A 87 -2.79 -0.10 -1.84
CA GLY A 87 -1.83 1.00 -1.75
C GLY A 87 -2.25 2.06 -0.74
N PHE A 88 -3.51 2.49 -0.76
CA PHE A 88 -4.03 3.49 0.19
C PHE A 88 -4.05 2.99 1.63
N ASP A 89 -4.42 1.73 1.87
CA ASP A 89 -4.44 1.14 3.20
C ASP A 89 -3.02 1.09 3.80
N ASN A 90 -2.05 0.60 3.02
CA ASN A 90 -0.65 0.56 3.47
C ASN A 90 -0.02 1.95 3.59
N LEU A 91 -0.36 2.89 2.71
CA LEU A 91 0.04 4.29 2.85
C LEU A 91 -0.46 4.88 4.18
N GLY A 92 -1.73 4.64 4.53
CA GLY A 92 -2.32 5.09 5.79
C GLY A 92 -1.59 4.51 7.00
N MET A 93 -1.31 3.20 6.99
CA MET A 93 -0.56 2.52 8.06
C MET A 93 0.84 3.11 8.24
N ALA A 94 1.58 3.37 7.16
CA ALA A 94 2.93 3.94 7.22
C ALA A 94 2.91 5.39 7.73
N ILE A 95 1.93 6.20 7.31
CA ILE A 95 1.75 7.56 7.80
C ILE A 95 1.48 7.57 9.32
N GLU A 96 0.57 6.72 9.79
CA GLU A 96 0.21 6.62 11.20
C GLU A 96 1.38 6.12 12.05
N ALA A 97 2.03 5.04 11.63
CA ALA A 97 3.17 4.45 12.35
C ALA A 97 4.38 5.40 12.43
N GLY A 98 4.60 6.21 11.39
CA GLY A 98 5.70 7.18 11.35
C GLY A 98 5.37 8.57 11.90
N GLY A 99 4.11 8.83 12.28
CA GLY A 99 3.67 10.18 12.65
C GLY A 99 3.90 11.20 11.53
N LEU A 100 3.73 10.78 10.28
CA LEU A 100 4.10 11.56 9.10
C LEU A 100 2.99 12.55 8.71
N THR A 101 3.40 13.63 8.06
CA THR A 101 2.51 14.54 7.35
C THR A 101 2.54 14.25 5.86
N LEU A 102 1.47 14.60 5.14
CA LEU A 102 1.43 14.47 3.69
C LEU A 102 2.56 15.25 2.98
N ALA A 103 2.94 16.39 3.54
CA ALA A 103 4.03 17.20 3.00
C ALA A 103 5.38 16.48 3.08
N GLN A 104 5.67 15.76 4.18
CA GLN A 104 6.91 15.00 4.33
C GLN A 104 7.05 13.88 3.30
N ILE A 105 5.95 13.22 2.93
CA ILE A 105 5.94 12.18 1.90
C ILE A 105 5.80 12.74 0.47
N GLY A 106 5.77 14.06 0.30
CA GLY A 106 5.70 14.72 -1.01
C GLY A 106 4.32 14.64 -1.68
N THR A 107 3.24 14.77 -0.91
CA THR A 107 1.87 14.80 -1.42
C THR A 107 0.97 15.78 -0.65
N ASN A 108 -0.31 15.82 -1.00
CA ASN A 108 -1.37 16.56 -0.32
C ASN A 108 -2.74 15.90 -0.56
N GLU A 109 -3.75 16.33 0.20
CA GLU A 109 -5.12 15.81 0.12
C GLU A 109 -5.71 15.90 -1.29
N VAL A 110 -5.41 16.97 -2.02
CA VAL A 110 -5.94 17.17 -3.39
C VAL A 110 -5.37 16.14 -4.35
N GLU A 111 -4.08 15.82 -4.26
CA GLU A 111 -3.46 14.74 -5.02
C GLU A 111 -4.05 13.39 -4.64
N LEU A 112 -4.16 13.08 -3.35
CA LEU A 112 -4.72 11.82 -2.88
C LEU A 112 -6.16 11.60 -3.36
N GLN A 113 -6.99 12.63 -3.33
CA GLN A 113 -8.36 12.57 -3.88
C GLN A 113 -8.36 12.28 -5.38
N LYS A 114 -7.50 12.96 -6.15
CA LYS A 114 -7.36 12.69 -7.60
C LYS A 114 -6.90 11.25 -7.87
N LEU A 115 -5.95 10.75 -7.08
CA LEU A 115 -5.45 9.39 -7.19
C LEU A 115 -6.52 8.36 -6.84
N ARG A 116 -7.33 8.61 -5.80
CA ARG A 116 -8.47 7.76 -5.42
C ARG A 116 -9.47 7.64 -6.58
N ILE A 117 -9.85 8.75 -7.22
CA ILE A 117 -10.76 8.74 -8.37
C ILE A 117 -10.16 7.96 -9.55
N LYS A 118 -8.87 8.16 -9.85
CA LYS A 118 -8.18 7.39 -10.91
C LYS A 118 -8.16 5.89 -10.60
N GLY A 119 -7.89 5.53 -9.35
CA GLY A 119 -7.93 4.15 -8.86
C GLY A 119 -9.31 3.51 -9.00
N CYS A 120 -10.37 4.22 -8.57
CA CYS A 120 -11.76 3.80 -8.77
C CYS A 120 -12.03 3.50 -10.24
N LYS A 121 -11.61 4.39 -11.15
CA LYS A 121 -11.80 4.22 -12.59
C LYS A 121 -11.06 3.00 -13.14
N ALA A 122 -9.82 2.76 -12.71
CA ALA A 122 -9.04 1.60 -13.13
C ALA A 122 -9.67 0.29 -12.63
N SER A 123 -10.09 0.26 -11.37
CA SER A 123 -10.72 -0.90 -10.73
C SER A 123 -12.09 -1.21 -11.35
N ALA A 124 -12.94 -0.20 -11.57
CA ALA A 124 -14.23 -0.37 -12.23
C ALA A 124 -14.08 -0.91 -13.67
N LYS A 125 -13.07 -0.45 -14.43
CA LYS A 125 -12.76 -1.01 -15.76
C LYS A 125 -12.32 -2.47 -15.68
N PHE A 126 -11.50 -2.83 -14.69
CA PHE A 126 -11.10 -4.21 -14.46
C PHE A 126 -12.33 -5.11 -14.23
N TYR A 127 -13.22 -4.74 -13.30
CA TYR A 127 -14.44 -5.53 -13.06
C TYR A 127 -15.35 -5.61 -14.28
N THR A 128 -15.47 -4.53 -15.05
CA THR A 128 -16.22 -4.54 -16.31
C THR A 128 -15.68 -5.60 -17.28
N THR A 129 -14.36 -5.67 -17.45
CA THR A 129 -13.72 -6.69 -18.30
C THR A 129 -14.01 -8.09 -17.78
N VAL A 130 -13.79 -8.35 -16.49
CA VAL A 130 -13.97 -9.68 -15.90
C VAL A 130 -15.42 -10.15 -16.01
N ILE A 131 -16.39 -9.27 -15.74
CA ILE A 131 -17.82 -9.59 -15.86
C ILE A 131 -18.19 -9.93 -17.30
N ARG A 132 -17.64 -9.21 -18.30
CA ARG A 132 -17.89 -9.46 -19.73
C ARG A 132 -17.31 -10.77 -20.22
N GLU A 133 -16.12 -11.13 -19.72
CA GLU A 133 -15.48 -12.40 -20.09
C GLU A 133 -16.24 -13.62 -19.58
N GLY A 134 -17.03 -13.47 -18.51
CA GLY A 134 -17.93 -14.52 -18.02
C GLY A 134 -17.22 -15.79 -17.57
N ARG A 135 -15.93 -15.70 -17.20
CA ARG A 135 -15.09 -16.84 -16.81
C ARG A 135 -15.22 -17.24 -15.34
N GLU A 136 -16.04 -16.51 -14.59
CA GLU A 136 -16.15 -16.61 -13.13
C GLU A 136 -17.45 -17.29 -12.73
N SER A 137 -17.45 -17.93 -11.57
CA SER A 137 -18.67 -18.51 -10.99
C SER A 137 -19.70 -17.42 -10.64
N ASP A 138 -20.99 -17.79 -10.57
CA ASP A 138 -22.07 -16.84 -10.27
C ASP A 138 -21.87 -16.09 -8.94
N ILE A 139 -21.35 -16.77 -7.91
CA ILE A 139 -21.05 -16.18 -6.60
C ILE A 139 -19.96 -15.10 -6.74
N HIS A 140 -18.91 -15.38 -7.52
CA HIS A 140 -17.84 -14.41 -7.77
C HIS A 140 -18.33 -13.22 -8.61
N LEU A 141 -19.16 -13.50 -9.62
CA LEU A 141 -19.75 -12.46 -10.48
C LEU A 141 -20.65 -11.50 -9.69
N LYS A 142 -21.40 -11.98 -8.69
CA LYS A 142 -22.18 -11.11 -7.80
C LYS A 142 -21.27 -10.13 -7.05
N GLY A 143 -20.22 -10.63 -6.39
CA GLY A 143 -19.25 -9.79 -5.69
C GLY A 143 -18.53 -8.78 -6.61
N PHE A 144 -18.24 -9.16 -7.85
CA PHE A 144 -17.62 -8.26 -8.83
C PHE A 144 -18.57 -7.16 -9.30
N LYS A 145 -19.86 -7.44 -9.47
CA LYS A 145 -20.87 -6.42 -9.78
C LYS A 145 -21.07 -5.45 -8.60
N GLU A 146 -21.14 -5.96 -7.38
CA GLU A 146 -21.21 -5.11 -6.17
C GLU A 146 -20.00 -4.18 -6.09
N ARG A 147 -18.80 -4.74 -6.33
CA ARG A 147 -17.58 -3.95 -6.29
C ARG A 147 -17.52 -2.93 -7.41
N LEU A 148 -17.88 -3.28 -8.64
CA LEU A 148 -18.02 -2.36 -9.76
C LEU A 148 -18.87 -1.13 -9.39
N PHE A 149 -20.07 -1.34 -8.83
CA PHE A 149 -20.95 -0.22 -8.44
C PHE A 149 -20.40 0.59 -7.25
N THR A 150 -19.68 -0.05 -6.34
CA THR A 150 -18.97 0.65 -5.26
C THR A 150 -17.90 1.57 -5.81
N GLU A 151 -17.06 1.08 -6.73
CA GLU A 151 -16.01 1.89 -7.38
C GLU A 151 -16.62 3.03 -8.20
N MET A 152 -17.74 2.81 -8.88
CA MET A 152 -18.46 3.88 -9.57
C MET A 152 -18.94 4.97 -8.62
N ARG A 153 -19.52 4.58 -7.47
CA ARG A 153 -20.03 5.55 -6.48
C ARG A 153 -18.90 6.35 -5.84
N GLU A 154 -17.86 5.67 -5.35
CA GLU A 154 -16.74 6.31 -4.66
C GLU A 154 -15.90 7.18 -5.60
N GLY A 155 -15.77 6.79 -6.87
CA GLY A 155 -15.09 7.58 -7.89
C GLY A 155 -15.97 8.65 -8.55
N ASN A 156 -17.25 8.76 -8.20
CA ASN A 156 -18.24 9.58 -8.89
C ASN A 156 -18.21 9.37 -10.42
N LEU A 157 -18.17 8.10 -10.85
CA LEU A 157 -18.01 7.69 -12.24
C LEU A 157 -19.35 7.44 -12.90
N SER A 158 -19.48 7.89 -14.15
CA SER A 158 -20.57 7.50 -15.02
C SER A 158 -20.32 6.13 -15.66
N ALA A 159 -21.35 5.52 -16.26
CA ALA A 159 -21.20 4.32 -17.07
C ALA A 159 -20.21 4.55 -18.25
N ILE A 160 -20.25 5.73 -18.85
CA ILE A 160 -19.40 6.11 -20.00
C ILE A 160 -17.93 6.17 -19.58
N ASP A 161 -17.62 6.62 -18.35
CA ASP A 161 -16.23 6.69 -17.86
C ASP A 161 -15.50 5.35 -17.93
N ILE A 162 -16.24 4.27 -17.76
CA ILE A 162 -15.73 2.90 -17.67
C ILE A 162 -16.13 2.03 -18.85
N GLY A 163 -16.80 2.61 -19.85
CA GLY A 163 -17.18 1.93 -21.09
C GLY A 163 -18.35 0.95 -20.95
N LEU A 164 -19.25 1.19 -19.99
CA LEU A 164 -20.51 0.45 -19.87
C LEU A 164 -21.63 1.12 -20.66
N THR A 165 -22.51 0.30 -21.22
CA THR A 165 -23.79 0.72 -21.78
C THR A 165 -24.87 0.77 -20.69
N GLN A 166 -25.94 1.53 -20.93
CA GLN A 166 -27.09 1.58 -20.02
C GLN A 166 -27.78 0.21 -19.86
N VAL A 167 -27.74 -0.62 -20.90
CA VAL A 167 -28.26 -1.99 -20.89
C VAL A 167 -27.45 -2.86 -19.92
N GLU A 168 -26.12 -2.79 -19.99
CA GLU A 168 -25.24 -3.52 -19.05
C GLU A 168 -25.45 -3.07 -17.61
N VAL A 169 -25.53 -1.76 -17.37
CA VAL A 169 -25.82 -1.22 -16.03
C VAL A 169 -27.14 -1.76 -15.49
N SER A 170 -28.19 -1.76 -16.31
CA SER A 170 -29.51 -2.24 -15.89
C SER A 170 -29.50 -3.73 -15.59
N LYS A 171 -28.85 -4.53 -16.46
CA LYS A 171 -28.67 -5.98 -16.26
C LYS A 171 -27.92 -6.27 -14.96
N TYR A 172 -26.75 -5.67 -14.77
CA TYR A 172 -25.93 -5.92 -13.58
C TYR A 172 -26.63 -5.49 -12.30
N SER A 173 -27.40 -4.40 -12.34
CA SER A 173 -28.21 -3.96 -11.20
C SER A 173 -29.33 -4.96 -10.86
N GLN A 174 -29.99 -5.54 -11.86
CA GLN A 174 -31.03 -6.55 -11.63
C GLN A 174 -30.45 -7.84 -11.05
N ASP A 175 -29.30 -8.28 -11.55
CA ASP A 175 -28.60 -9.47 -11.07
C ASP A 175 -28.22 -9.38 -9.57
N LEU A 176 -28.10 -8.16 -9.02
CA LEU A 176 -27.82 -7.95 -7.59
C LEU A 176 -29.08 -8.00 -6.70
N LEU A 177 -30.27 -7.85 -7.29
CA LEU A 177 -31.55 -7.90 -6.59
C LEU A 177 -32.15 -9.31 -6.54
N ALA A 178 -31.64 -10.21 -7.38
CA ALA A 178 -31.95 -11.64 -7.40
C ALA A 178 -31.10 -12.41 -6.37
#